data_AF-A0A7J9EQ41-F1
#
_entry.id   AF-A0A7J9EQ41-F1
#
_cell.length_a   1.000
_cell.length_b   1.000
_cell.length_c   1.000
_cell.angle_alpha   90.00
_cell.angle_beta   90.00
_cell.angle_gamma   90.00
#
_symmetry.space_group_name_H-M   'P 1'
#
loop_
_entity.id
_entity.type
_entity.pdbx_description
1 polymer ?
#
loop_
_entity_poly.entity_id
_entity_poly.type
_entity_poly.pdbx_seq_one_letter_code
_entity_poly.pdbx_strand_id
1 'polypeptide(L)'
;MLGCQNLNKFSTYAYFKKLDYFSTECIYSPNAYRGFAREFIKDLERIRPRAILDIIKSGEDFRISTTTKMPEQGTCERCGYISSQKWCKACVLLEGLNRGLPKLGIGRNQGLNSDGKKDRKRDGRTPSIESKQCGSLEF
;
A
#
# COMPACT_ATOMS: atom_id res chain seq x y z
N MET A 1 -8.93 4.56 25.48
CA MET A 1 -10.04 4.63 24.49
C MET A 1 -10.09 6.00 23.79
N LEU A 2 -9.04 6.40 23.06
CA LEU A 2 -9.02 7.67 22.30
C LEU A 2 -8.31 7.47 20.95
N GLY A 3 -8.74 6.47 20.17
CA GLY A 3 -8.16 6.14 18.85
C GLY A 3 -9.02 6.54 17.64
N CYS A 4 -10.21 7.14 17.84
CA CYS A 4 -11.16 7.44 16.77
C CYS A 4 -11.63 8.91 16.75
N GLN A 5 -10.75 9.88 17.08
CA GLN A 5 -11.07 11.29 16.86
C GLN A 5 -10.81 11.68 15.40
N ASN A 6 -11.58 11.10 14.49
CA ASN A 6 -11.75 11.61 13.13
C ASN A 6 -13.23 11.48 12.77
N LEU A 7 -13.87 12.63 12.56
CA LEU A 7 -15.28 12.78 12.23
C LEU A 7 -15.59 12.07 10.89
N ASN A 8 -15.81 10.76 10.92
CA ASN A 8 -16.15 9.98 9.76
C ASN A 8 -17.62 10.24 9.43
N LYS A 9 -17.89 11.27 8.62
CA LYS A 9 -19.23 11.59 8.08
C LYS A 9 -19.97 10.33 7.59
N PHE A 10 -19.25 9.38 7.01
CA PHE A 10 -19.76 8.08 6.58
C PHE A 10 -20.21 7.19 7.75
N SER A 11 -19.44 7.11 8.84
CA SER A 11 -19.80 6.33 10.04
C SER A 11 -21.04 6.90 10.73
N THR A 12 -21.13 8.22 10.85
CA THR A 12 -22.31 8.89 11.42
C THR A 12 -23.54 8.67 10.54
N TYR A 13 -23.37 8.70 9.22
CA TYR A 13 -24.44 8.43 8.27
C TYR A 13 -24.91 6.96 8.31
N ALA A 14 -23.97 6.01 8.35
CA ALA A 14 -24.27 4.58 8.45
C ALA A 14 -25.04 4.26 9.75
N TYR A 15 -24.65 4.88 10.87
CA TYR A 15 -25.38 4.78 12.13
C TYR A 15 -26.82 5.31 12.02
N PHE A 16 -26.99 6.51 11.45
CA PHE A 16 -28.31 7.10 11.25
C PHE A 16 -29.21 6.23 10.37
N LYS A 17 -28.64 5.58 9.35
CA LYS A 17 -29.36 4.69 8.44
C LYS A 17 -29.47 3.24 8.94
N LYS A 18 -28.93 2.92 10.12
CA LYS A 18 -28.89 1.56 10.68
C LYS A 18 -28.36 0.53 9.67
N LEU A 19 -27.29 0.88 8.97
CA LEU A 19 -26.59 -0.02 8.06
C LEU A 19 -25.55 -0.83 8.83
N ASP A 20 -25.48 -2.13 8.55
CA ASP A 20 -24.44 -2.98 9.09
C ASP A 20 -23.07 -2.55 8.55
N TYR A 21 -22.15 -2.18 9.44
CA TYR A 21 -20.80 -1.73 9.11
C TYR A 21 -19.78 -2.44 10.00
N PHE A 22 -18.62 -2.79 9.42
CA PHE A 22 -17.54 -3.48 10.11
C PHE A 22 -16.29 -2.62 10.14
N SER A 23 -15.70 -2.45 11.34
CA SER A 23 -14.56 -1.56 11.59
C SER A 23 -13.27 -2.29 11.94
N THR A 24 -13.22 -3.62 11.95
CA THR A 24 -12.01 -4.30 12.41
C THR A 24 -10.92 -4.25 11.36
N GLU A 25 -9.71 -4.02 11.84
CA GLU A 25 -8.52 -4.02 11.00
C GLU A 25 -8.07 -5.45 10.66
N CYS A 26 -7.29 -5.58 9.60
CA CYS A 26 -6.79 -6.87 9.14
C CYS A 26 -5.57 -7.29 9.98
N ILE A 27 -5.64 -8.45 10.64
CA ILE A 27 -4.55 -9.02 11.45
C ILE A 27 -3.27 -9.32 10.65
N TYR A 28 -3.40 -9.56 9.34
CA TYR A 28 -2.28 -9.92 8.46
C TYR A 28 -1.47 -8.70 7.99
N SER A 29 -1.89 -7.48 8.32
CA SER A 29 -1.22 -6.25 7.89
C SER A 29 -1.12 -5.22 9.03
N PRO A 30 -0.33 -5.51 10.09
CA PRO A 30 -0.22 -4.62 11.25
C PRO A 30 0.45 -3.28 10.91
N ASN A 31 1.36 -3.24 9.92
CA ASN A 31 2.12 -2.04 9.55
C ASN A 31 1.59 -1.37 8.27
N ALA A 32 0.28 -1.09 8.21
CA ALA A 32 -0.34 -0.49 7.04
C ALA A 32 0.04 1.00 6.89
N TYR A 33 1.02 1.31 6.02
CA TYR A 33 1.55 2.68 5.84
C TYR A 33 0.48 3.73 5.46
N ARG A 34 -0.62 3.29 4.81
CA ARG A 34 -1.73 4.18 4.44
C ARG A 34 -2.42 4.84 5.65
N GLY A 35 -2.36 4.23 6.83
CA GLY A 35 -2.91 4.81 8.06
C GLY A 35 -2.18 6.10 8.45
N PHE A 36 -0.84 6.07 8.48
CA PHE A 36 -0.01 7.23 8.80
C PHE A 36 -0.22 8.39 7.84
N ALA A 37 -0.36 8.12 6.53
CA ALA A 37 -0.66 9.16 5.55
C ALA A 37 -2.02 9.82 5.78
N ARG A 38 -3.04 9.05 6.19
CA ARG A 38 -4.36 9.59 6.54
C ARG A 38 -4.30 10.44 7.79
N GLU A 39 -3.59 10.00 8.83
CA GLU A 39 -3.41 10.75 10.06
C GLU A 39 -2.70 12.08 9.80
N PHE A 40 -1.61 12.05 9.03
CA PHE A 40 -0.91 13.27 8.62
C PHE A 40 -1.82 14.26 7.86
N ILE A 41 -2.61 13.78 6.89
CA ILE A 41 -3.57 14.63 6.17
C ILE A 41 -4.64 15.21 7.11
N LYS A 42 -5.06 14.44 8.13
CA LYS A 42 -6.01 14.92 9.15
C LYS A 42 -5.40 15.95 10.09
N ASP A 43 -4.13 15.80 10.44
CA ASP A 43 -3.39 16.81 11.20
C ASP A 43 -3.27 18.13 10.42
N LEU A 44 -3.04 18.05 9.09
CA LEU A 44 -3.05 19.22 8.21
C LEU A 44 -4.43 19.90 8.15
N GLU A 45 -5.51 19.10 8.11
CA GLU A 45 -6.89 19.62 8.10
C GLU A 45 -7.21 20.41 9.38
N ARG A 46 -6.66 20.01 10.54
CA ARG A 46 -6.82 20.74 11.81
C ARG A 46 -6.24 22.16 11.75
N ILE A 47 -5.16 22.37 11.00
CA ILE A 47 -4.51 23.68 10.84
C ILE A 47 -5.20 24.47 9.72
N ARG A 48 -5.48 23.81 8.58
CA ARG A 48 -6.13 24.42 7.41
C ARG A 48 -7.29 23.54 6.94
N PRO A 49 -8.56 23.94 7.13
CA PRO A 49 -9.71 23.10 6.80
C PRO A 49 -9.86 22.83 5.29
N ARG A 50 -9.20 23.63 4.44
CA ARG A 50 -9.17 23.46 2.98
C ARG A 50 -8.04 22.54 2.47
N ALA A 51 -7.14 22.07 3.35
CA ALA A 51 -5.93 21.34 2.94
C ALA A 51 -6.22 20.13 2.04
N ILE A 52 -7.24 19.33 2.35
CA ILE A 52 -7.61 18.15 1.55
C ILE A 52 -8.03 18.54 0.14
N LEU A 53 -8.87 19.59 0.00
CA LEU A 53 -9.34 20.06 -1.30
C LEU A 53 -8.20 20.66 -2.13
N ASP A 54 -7.30 21.39 -1.48
CA ASP A 54 -6.13 21.99 -2.14
C ASP A 54 -5.15 20.89 -2.63
N ILE A 55 -4.99 19.80 -1.87
CA ILE A 55 -4.20 18.62 -2.29
C ILE A 55 -4.85 17.91 -3.49
N ILE A 56 -6.18 17.76 -3.49
CA ILE A 56 -6.89 17.15 -4.63
C ILE A 56 -6.71 18.02 -5.87
N LYS A 57 -6.94 19.33 -5.75
CA LYS A 57 -6.86 20.25 -6.88
C LYS A 57 -5.45 20.31 -7.47
N SER A 58 -4.44 20.38 -6.62
CA SER A 58 -3.04 20.30 -7.07
C SER A 58 -2.71 18.95 -7.72
N GLY A 59 -3.31 17.85 -7.28
CA GLY A 59 -3.18 16.54 -7.90
C GLY A 59 -3.88 16.41 -9.26
N GLU A 60 -5.03 17.05 -9.45
CA GLU A 60 -5.74 17.12 -10.73
C GLU A 60 -4.98 17.96 -11.77
N ASP A 61 -4.40 19.07 -11.32
CA ASP A 61 -3.61 19.97 -12.17
C ASP A 61 -2.18 19.43 -12.41
N PHE A 62 -1.79 18.35 -11.73
CA PHE A 62 -0.46 17.74 -11.84
C PHE A 62 -0.27 17.06 -13.19
N ARG A 63 0.56 17.66 -14.05
CA ARG A 63 0.94 17.10 -15.35
C ARG A 63 2.26 16.35 -15.26
N ILE A 64 2.27 15.10 -15.74
CA ILE A 64 3.48 14.29 -15.87
C ILE A 64 4.19 14.65 -17.18
N SER A 65 5.53 14.79 -17.15
CA SER A 65 6.33 15.05 -18.35
C SER A 65 6.17 13.94 -19.38
N THR A 66 5.89 14.31 -20.64
CA THR A 66 5.71 13.37 -21.77
C THR A 66 6.96 12.58 -22.14
N THR A 67 8.13 12.93 -21.57
CA THR A 67 9.40 12.23 -21.77
C THR A 67 9.42 10.83 -21.15
N THR A 68 8.53 10.55 -20.19
CA THR A 68 8.46 9.24 -19.53
C THR A 68 7.69 8.25 -20.38
N LYS A 69 8.37 7.22 -20.91
CA LYS A 69 7.74 6.13 -21.66
C LYS A 69 6.74 5.38 -20.75
N MET A 70 5.45 5.48 -21.07
CA MET A 70 4.45 4.63 -20.45
C MET A 70 4.59 3.21 -21.02
N PRO A 71 4.50 2.16 -20.17
CA PRO A 71 4.53 0.79 -20.67
C PRO A 71 3.29 0.53 -21.54
N GLU A 72 3.50 -0.20 -22.62
CA GLU A 72 2.41 -0.62 -23.50
C GLU A 72 1.43 -1.51 -22.72
N GLN A 73 0.13 -1.30 -22.96
CA GLN A 73 -0.92 -2.11 -22.38
C GLN A 73 -1.06 -3.39 -23.19
N GLY A 74 -0.71 -4.52 -22.59
CA GLY A 74 -0.92 -5.85 -23.15
C GLY A 74 -1.96 -6.66 -22.37
N THR A 75 -2.09 -7.92 -22.72
CA THR A 75 -2.94 -8.89 -22.03
C THR A 75 -2.11 -10.07 -21.53
N CYS A 76 -2.47 -10.60 -20.36
CA CYS A 76 -1.85 -11.77 -19.78
C CYS A 76 -2.19 -13.01 -20.59
N GLU A 77 -1.20 -13.77 -21.04
CA GLU A 77 -1.43 -14.98 -21.84
C GLU A 77 -2.17 -16.10 -21.09
N ARG A 78 -2.06 -16.15 -19.74
CA ARG A 78 -2.69 -17.21 -18.93
C ARG A 78 -4.15 -16.93 -18.61
N CYS A 79 -4.50 -15.70 -18.23
CA CYS A 79 -5.84 -15.36 -17.74
C CYS A 79 -6.58 -14.32 -18.59
N GLY A 80 -5.95 -13.75 -19.63
CA GLY A 80 -6.53 -12.74 -20.50
C GLY A 80 -6.69 -11.34 -19.88
N TYR A 81 -6.34 -11.15 -18.61
CA TYR A 81 -6.48 -9.85 -17.94
C TYR A 81 -5.39 -8.85 -18.37
N ILE A 82 -5.68 -7.56 -18.24
CA ILE A 82 -4.76 -6.47 -18.63
C ILE A 82 -3.45 -6.59 -17.87
N SER A 83 -2.32 -6.56 -18.58
CA SER A 83 -0.99 -6.61 -18.00
C SER A 83 0.05 -5.93 -18.89
N SER A 84 1.03 -5.27 -18.26
CA SER A 84 2.22 -4.76 -18.95
C SER A 84 3.31 -5.83 -19.14
N GLN A 85 3.11 -7.03 -18.60
CA GLN A 85 4.03 -8.16 -18.69
C GLN A 85 3.33 -9.35 -19.34
N LYS A 86 4.10 -10.28 -19.91
CA LYS A 86 3.60 -11.52 -20.53
C LYS A 86 2.61 -12.26 -19.62
N TRP A 87 2.95 -12.40 -18.33
CA TRP A 87 2.08 -12.97 -17.29
C TRP A 87 1.81 -11.94 -16.19
N CYS A 88 0.55 -11.83 -15.76
CA CYS A 88 0.18 -10.88 -14.73
C CYS A 88 0.75 -11.27 -13.36
N LYS A 89 0.90 -10.27 -12.48
CA LYS A 89 1.51 -10.47 -11.16
C LYS A 89 0.78 -11.53 -10.32
N ALA A 90 -0.55 -11.58 -10.42
CA ALA A 90 -1.34 -12.59 -9.74
C ALA A 90 -1.01 -14.01 -10.23
N CYS A 91 -0.92 -14.23 -11.55
CA CYS A 91 -0.56 -15.53 -12.12
C CYS A 91 0.85 -15.99 -11.70
N VAL A 92 1.82 -15.07 -11.67
CA VAL A 92 3.18 -15.36 -11.20
C VAL A 92 3.18 -15.75 -9.72
N LEU A 93 2.40 -15.07 -8.88
CA LEU A 93 2.30 -15.39 -7.47
C LEU A 93 1.62 -16.74 -7.22
N LEU A 94 0.52 -17.03 -7.91
CA LEU A 94 -0.18 -18.32 -7.82
C LEU A 94 0.73 -19.48 -8.24
N GLU A 95 1.53 -19.28 -9.28
CA GLU A 95 2.50 -20.29 -9.72
C GLU A 95 3.63 -20.49 -8.72
N GLY A 96 4.14 -19.41 -8.11
CA GLY A 96 5.08 -19.50 -7.00
C GLY A 96 4.52 -20.30 -5.83
N LEU A 97 3.26 -20.09 -5.48
CA LEU A 97 2.58 -20.86 -4.42
C LEU A 97 2.45 -22.34 -4.78
N ASN A 98 1.97 -22.67 -5.99
CA ASN A 98 1.78 -24.05 -6.44
C ASN A 98 3.10 -24.84 -6.53
N ARG A 99 4.22 -24.15 -6.81
CA ARG A 99 5.57 -24.74 -6.88
C ARG A 99 6.31 -24.74 -5.54
N GLY A 100 5.70 -24.26 -4.45
CA GLY A 100 6.35 -24.14 -3.14
C GLY A 100 7.43 -23.05 -3.06
N LEU A 101 7.45 -22.12 -4.01
CA LEU A 101 8.39 -20.99 -4.10
C LEU A 101 7.65 -19.66 -3.88
N PRO A 102 7.22 -19.34 -2.64
CA PRO A 102 6.39 -18.16 -2.38
C PRO A 102 7.11 -16.84 -2.69
N LYS A 103 8.45 -16.81 -2.75
CA LYS A 103 9.24 -15.59 -3.00
C LYS A 103 9.40 -15.22 -4.48
N LEU A 104 9.01 -16.08 -5.41
CA LEU A 104 9.25 -15.95 -6.86
C LEU A 104 8.68 -14.65 -7.47
N GLY A 105 7.71 -14.03 -6.80
CA GLY A 105 7.08 -12.77 -7.23
C GLY A 105 7.24 -11.59 -6.27
N ILE A 106 7.92 -11.68 -5.13
CA ILE A 106 7.98 -10.55 -4.18
C ILE A 106 9.28 -9.73 -4.32
N GLY A 107 10.34 -10.31 -4.89
CA GLY A 107 11.59 -9.61 -5.14
C GLY A 107 11.47 -8.52 -6.21
N ARG A 108 12.01 -7.34 -5.94
CA ARG A 108 12.30 -6.36 -7.00
C ARG A 108 13.54 -6.86 -7.74
N ASN A 109 13.44 -7.13 -9.04
CA ASN A 109 14.62 -7.21 -9.89
C ASN A 109 15.21 -5.80 -9.95
N GLN A 110 16.12 -5.47 -9.02
CA GLN A 110 17.05 -4.38 -9.26
C GLN A 110 17.83 -4.78 -10.51
N GLY A 111 17.76 -3.96 -11.55
CA GLY A 111 18.49 -4.20 -12.79
C GLY A 111 19.95 -4.48 -12.48
N LEU A 112 20.39 -5.69 -12.82
CA LEU A 112 21.80 -6.05 -12.83
C LEU A 112 22.45 -5.24 -13.96
N ASN A 113 22.90 -4.03 -13.66
CA ASN A 113 23.99 -3.43 -14.41
C ASN A 113 25.25 -4.10 -13.86
N SER A 114 25.79 -5.04 -14.64
CA SER A 114 26.91 -5.88 -14.22
C SER A 114 28.19 -5.07 -14.39
N ASP A 115 28.79 -4.70 -13.26
CA ASP A 115 30.24 -4.58 -13.14
C ASP A 115 30.66 -4.79 -11.67
N GLY A 116 31.55 -5.77 -11.46
CA GLY A 116 32.49 -5.79 -10.34
C GLY A 116 32.10 -6.56 -9.06
N LYS A 117 32.76 -7.71 -8.88
CA LYS A 117 32.89 -8.51 -7.63
C LYS A 117 32.86 -7.72 -6.31
N LYS A 118 32.15 -8.25 -5.31
CA LYS A 118 32.74 -8.82 -4.06
C LYS A 118 31.66 -9.33 -3.11
N ASP A 119 31.88 -10.56 -2.63
CA ASP A 119 31.26 -11.11 -1.42
C ASP A 119 31.21 -10.12 -0.27
N ARG A 120 30.02 -9.88 0.29
CA ARG A 120 29.84 -9.50 1.68
C ARG A 120 28.54 -10.08 2.23
N LYS A 121 28.67 -11.04 3.15
CA LYS A 121 27.70 -11.26 4.23
C LYS A 121 27.29 -9.90 4.78
N ARG A 122 25.98 -9.60 4.81
CA ARG A 122 25.44 -8.57 5.68
C ARG A 122 24.25 -9.14 6.45
N ASP A 123 24.62 -9.73 7.56
CA ASP A 123 23.82 -9.72 8.78
C ASP A 123 23.53 -8.25 9.18
N GLY A 124 22.41 -8.02 9.87
CA GLY A 124 22.15 -6.73 10.51
C GLY A 124 20.84 -6.05 10.15
N ARG A 125 19.79 -6.40 10.90
CA ARG A 125 19.12 -5.48 11.83
C ARG A 125 18.61 -4.18 11.17
N THR A 126 17.40 -4.22 10.62
CA THR A 126 16.57 -3.01 10.55
C THR A 126 16.27 -2.57 11.98
N PRO A 127 16.52 -1.30 12.36
CA PRO A 127 16.11 -0.81 13.67
C PRO A 127 14.59 -0.92 13.74
N SER A 128 14.13 -1.58 14.79
CA SER A 128 12.75 -1.62 15.23
C SER A 128 12.28 -0.17 15.34
N ILE A 129 11.53 0.31 14.35
CA ILE A 129 10.65 1.44 14.59
C ILE A 129 9.59 0.86 15.50
N GLU A 130 9.63 1.21 16.78
CA GLU A 130 8.64 0.81 17.76
C GLU A 130 7.24 1.12 17.20
N SER A 131 6.58 0.07 16.77
CA SER A 131 5.15 0.05 16.58
C SER A 131 4.52 0.49 17.90
N LYS A 132 3.67 1.51 17.88
CA LYS A 132 2.77 1.74 18.99
C LYS A 132 1.99 0.45 19.20
N GLN A 133 2.14 -0.12 20.39
CA GLN A 133 1.53 -1.38 20.78
C GLN A 133 0.01 -1.22 20.72
N CYS A 134 -0.62 -1.88 19.76
CA CYS A 134 -2.06 -2.15 19.82
C CYS A 134 -2.25 -3.29 20.83
N GLY A 135 -3.16 -3.09 21.78
CA GLY A 135 -3.24 -3.79 23.06
C GLY A 135 -3.19 -5.32 22.99
N SER A 136 -2.65 -5.90 24.07
CA SER A 136 -2.75 -7.31 24.38
C SER A 136 -4.23 -7.72 24.41
N LEU A 137 -4.67 -8.52 23.45
CA LEU A 137 -5.91 -9.28 23.56
C LEU A 137 -5.55 -10.60 24.24
N GLU A 138 -5.74 -10.66 25.56
CA GLU A 138 -6.08 -11.93 26.19
C GLU A 138 -7.52 -12.28 25.80
N PHE A 139 -7.74 -13.55 25.50
CA PHE A 139 -9.03 -14.11 25.14
C PHE A 139 -10.03 -14.07 26.30
#